data_AF-A0AA39HZY9-F1
#
_entry.id   AF-A0AA39HZY9-F1
#
_cell.length_a   1.000
_cell.length_b   1.000
_cell.length_c   1.000
_cell.angle_alpha   90.00
_cell.angle_beta   90.00
_cell.angle_gamma   90.00
#
_symmetry.space_group_name_H-M   'P 1'
#
loop_
_entity.id
_entity.type
_entity.pdbx_description
1 polymer ?
#
loop_
_entity_poly.entity_id
_entity_poly.type
_entity_poly.pdbx_seq_one_letter_code
_entity_poly.pdbx_strand_id
1 'polypeptide(L)'
;PDPDFAATEPPPSKKTRVEDVEDEDDAPGPWEYYIEDFPWPAGDPILERGILPTFFECLWHEKTTEGEDMWKPFSSWEEWELARWLVCSGISQKEID
;
A
#
# COMPACT_ATOMS: atom_id res chain seq x y z
N PRO A 1 -6.54 70.23 -6.92
CA PRO A 1 -7.04 69.46 -5.76
C PRO A 1 -7.31 68.02 -6.24
N ASP A 2 -6.45 67.08 -5.85
CA ASP A 2 -6.73 65.63 -5.91
C ASP A 2 -7.61 65.25 -4.69
N PRO A 3 -8.36 64.12 -4.69
CA PRO A 3 -7.74 62.78 -4.61
C PRO A 3 -8.40 61.65 -5.43
N ASP A 4 -7.53 60.68 -5.76
CA ASP A 4 -7.68 59.20 -5.75
C ASP A 4 -9.02 58.51 -6.03
N PHE A 5 -8.98 57.48 -6.90
CA PHE A 5 -9.06 56.05 -6.56
C PHE A 5 -9.14 55.25 -7.88
N ALA A 6 -7.98 54.87 -8.40
CA ALA A 6 -7.47 53.50 -8.33
C ALA A 6 -8.08 52.57 -9.39
N ALA A 7 -7.33 52.43 -10.49
CA ALA A 7 -7.39 51.22 -11.31
C ALA A 7 -7.16 50.03 -10.39
N THR A 8 -8.23 49.30 -10.09
CA THR A 8 -8.17 48.13 -9.21
C THR A 8 -7.62 46.99 -10.06
N GLU A 9 -6.30 46.78 -10.03
CA GLU A 9 -5.71 45.53 -10.48
C GLU A 9 -6.36 44.39 -9.67
N PRO A 10 -6.80 43.30 -10.32
CA PRO A 10 -7.40 42.19 -9.60
C PRO A 10 -6.37 41.63 -8.60
N PRO A 11 -6.79 41.30 -7.37
CA PRO A 11 -5.87 40.82 -6.35
C PRO A 11 -5.12 39.59 -6.85
N PRO A 12 -3.82 39.45 -6.52
CA PRO A 12 -3.04 38.29 -6.93
C PRO A 12 -3.74 37.03 -6.42
N SER A 13 -3.97 36.13 -7.35
CA SER A 13 -4.66 34.87 -7.13
C SER A 13 -3.94 34.06 -6.04
N LYS A 14 -4.55 33.91 -4.86
CA LYS A 14 -4.09 33.04 -3.75
C LYS A 14 -4.22 31.54 -4.04
N LYS A 15 -4.27 31.17 -5.32
CA LYS A 15 -4.35 29.78 -5.74
C LYS A 15 -2.96 29.17 -5.58
N THR A 16 -2.84 28.16 -4.73
CA THR A 16 -1.68 27.27 -4.73
C THR A 16 -1.56 26.67 -6.13
N ARG A 17 -0.44 26.92 -6.81
CA ARG A 17 -0.11 26.27 -8.07
C ARG A 17 0.72 25.05 -7.74
N VAL A 18 0.15 23.87 -7.99
CA VAL A 18 0.89 22.61 -7.96
C VAL A 18 1.49 22.43 -9.35
N GLU A 19 2.80 22.19 -9.43
CA GLU A 19 3.45 21.72 -10.65
C GLU A 19 3.40 20.19 -10.60
N ASP A 20 2.84 19.57 -11.63
CA ASP A 20 2.98 18.12 -11.83
C ASP A 20 4.46 17.82 -12.03
N VAL A 21 5.04 17.07 -11.10
CA VAL A 21 6.38 16.48 -11.23
C VAL A 21 6.15 15.11 -11.85
N GLU A 22 6.83 14.82 -12.96
CA GLU A 22 6.86 13.48 -13.56
C GLU A 22 7.39 12.49 -12.50
N ASP A 23 6.54 11.55 -12.08
CA ASP A 23 6.94 10.46 -11.21
C ASP A 23 7.87 9.50 -11.99
N GLU A 24 8.82 8.85 -11.31
CA GLU A 24 9.79 7.94 -11.95
C GLU A 24 9.13 6.74 -12.67
N ASP A 25 7.85 6.47 -12.36
CA ASP A 25 7.00 5.45 -12.98
C ASP A 25 6.33 5.89 -14.31
N ASP A 26 6.51 7.13 -14.79
CA ASP A 26 5.96 7.59 -16.08
C ASP A 26 6.71 7.02 -17.30
N ALA A 27 7.74 6.20 -17.06
CA ALA A 27 8.32 5.36 -18.09
C ALA A 27 7.29 4.29 -18.52
N PRO A 28 7.07 4.05 -19.83
CA PRO A 28 6.26 2.93 -20.30
C PRO A 28 7.00 1.60 -20.08
N GLY A 29 7.22 1.23 -18.83
CA GLY A 29 7.56 -0.12 -18.43
C GLY A 29 6.33 -1.01 -18.52
N PRO A 30 6.47 -2.33 -18.73
CA PRO A 30 5.35 -3.24 -18.59
C PRO A 30 4.80 -3.11 -17.16
N TRP A 31 3.54 -2.68 -17.04
CA TRP A 31 2.81 -2.49 -15.78
C TRP A 31 2.47 -3.84 -15.13
N GLU A 32 3.39 -4.78 -15.11
CA GLU A 32 3.24 -6.08 -14.45
C GLU A 32 3.54 -5.91 -12.95
N TYR A 33 2.77 -5.04 -12.29
CA TYR A 33 2.84 -4.85 -10.83
C TYR A 33 2.21 -6.01 -10.06
N TYR A 34 1.50 -6.91 -10.75
CA TYR A 34 0.78 -8.02 -10.16
C TYR A 34 1.28 -9.35 -10.73
N ILE A 35 1.37 -10.35 -9.85
CA ILE A 35 1.85 -11.69 -10.18
C ILE A 35 0.84 -12.43 -11.06
N GLU A 36 -0.45 -12.17 -10.85
CA GLU A 36 -1.56 -12.76 -11.61
C GLU A 36 -2.67 -11.73 -11.80
N ASP A 37 -3.33 -11.78 -12.96
CA ASP A 37 -4.54 -11.01 -13.21
C ASP A 37 -5.66 -11.48 -12.28
N PHE A 38 -6.39 -10.52 -11.70
CA PHE A 38 -7.56 -10.88 -10.91
C PHE A 38 -8.62 -11.50 -11.83
N PRO A 39 -9.14 -12.70 -11.52
CA PRO A 39 -9.95 -13.48 -12.47
C PRO A 39 -11.33 -12.87 -12.76
N TRP A 40 -11.72 -11.78 -12.09
CA TRP A 40 -13.05 -11.20 -12.18
C TRP A 40 -13.02 -9.72 -12.57
N PRO A 41 -14.07 -9.21 -13.23
CA PRO A 41 -14.22 -7.79 -13.49
C PRO A 41 -14.20 -6.97 -12.20
N ALA A 42 -13.49 -5.84 -12.22
CA ALA A 42 -13.53 -4.88 -11.13
C ALA A 42 -14.94 -4.26 -11.02
N GLY A 43 -15.42 -4.05 -9.78
CA GLY A 43 -16.69 -3.38 -9.50
C GLY A 43 -17.91 -4.30 -9.38
N ASP A 44 -17.77 -5.61 -9.61
CA ASP A 44 -18.84 -6.56 -9.34
C ASP A 44 -19.09 -6.67 -7.82
N PRO A 45 -20.35 -6.60 -7.36
CA PRO A 45 -20.66 -6.75 -5.95
C PRO A 45 -20.31 -8.16 -5.47
N ILE A 46 -19.44 -8.24 -4.46
CA ILE A 46 -18.99 -9.50 -3.84
C ILE A 46 -20.18 -10.37 -3.39
N LEU A 47 -21.29 -9.73 -3.00
CA LEU A 47 -22.51 -10.38 -2.49
C LEU A 47 -23.22 -11.29 -3.51
N GLU A 48 -23.15 -11.01 -4.81
CA GLU A 48 -23.80 -11.86 -5.84
C GLU A 48 -23.04 -13.17 -6.08
N ARG A 49 -21.78 -13.26 -5.65
CA ARG A 49 -20.87 -14.39 -5.92
C ARG A 49 -20.64 -15.28 -4.69
N GLY A 50 -21.19 -14.89 -3.53
CA GLY A 50 -20.98 -15.55 -2.24
C GLY A 50 -19.74 -15.03 -1.50
N ILE A 51 -19.57 -15.46 -0.24
CA ILE A 51 -18.35 -15.17 0.53
C ILE A 51 -17.24 -16.04 -0.05
N LEU A 52 -16.44 -15.47 -0.96
CA LEU A 52 -15.22 -16.12 -1.43
C LEU A 52 -14.16 -16.03 -0.34
N PRO A 53 -13.48 -17.15 -0.02
CA PRO A 53 -12.34 -17.09 0.88
C PRO A 53 -11.29 -16.17 0.29
N THR A 54 -10.76 -15.30 1.13
CA THR A 54 -9.63 -14.45 0.78
C THR A 54 -8.41 -15.31 0.47
N PHE A 55 -7.43 -14.74 -0.25
CA PHE A 55 -6.15 -15.40 -0.49
C PHE A 55 -5.52 -15.95 0.81
N PHE A 56 -5.63 -15.20 1.91
CA PHE A 56 -5.12 -15.63 3.21
C PHE A 56 -5.87 -16.83 3.79
N GLU A 57 -7.19 -16.90 3.61
CA GLU A 57 -7.99 -18.05 4.05
C GLU A 57 -7.69 -19.29 3.22
N CYS A 58 -7.51 -19.13 1.90
CA CYS A 58 -7.05 -20.21 1.02
C CYS A 58 -5.67 -20.73 1.45
N LEU A 59 -4.70 -19.83 1.66
CA LEU A 59 -3.34 -20.17 2.10
C LEU A 59 -3.35 -20.84 3.47
N TRP A 60 -4.17 -20.35 4.41
CA TRP A 60 -4.29 -20.93 5.73
C TRP A 60 -4.88 -22.35 5.66
N HIS A 61 -5.90 -22.55 4.84
CA HIS A 61 -6.49 -23.87 4.61
C HIS A 61 -5.46 -24.83 3.99
N GLU A 62 -4.74 -24.39 2.95
CA GLU A 62 -3.69 -25.17 2.30
C GLU A 62 -2.63 -25.64 3.31
N LYS A 63 -2.05 -24.72 4.09
CA LYS A 63 -1.07 -25.04 5.13
C LYS A 63 -1.62 -25.99 6.19
N THR A 64 -2.85 -25.78 6.63
CA THR A 64 -3.52 -26.65 7.61
C THR A 64 -3.74 -28.05 7.03
N THR A 65 -4.13 -28.18 5.75
CA THR A 65 -4.32 -29.47 5.10
C THR A 65 -3.02 -30.22 4.83
N GLU A 66 -1.94 -29.51 4.55
CA GLU A 66 -0.61 -30.09 4.35
C GLU A 66 0.06 -30.47 5.69
N GLY A 67 -0.50 -30.04 6.81
CA GLY A 67 0.07 -30.22 8.14
C GLY A 67 1.36 -29.41 8.34
N GLU A 68 1.57 -28.39 7.50
CA GLU A 68 2.70 -27.48 7.64
C GLU A 68 2.42 -26.51 8.79
N ASP A 69 3.46 -26.23 9.59
CA ASP A 69 3.34 -25.26 10.66
C ASP A 69 3.09 -23.85 10.09
N MET A 70 2.09 -23.16 10.63
CA MET A 70 1.67 -21.84 10.15
C MET A 70 2.79 -20.81 10.23
N TRP A 71 3.74 -21.04 11.14
CA TRP A 71 4.86 -20.15 11.40
C TRP A 71 6.04 -20.37 10.47
N LYS A 72 6.01 -21.38 9.57
CA LYS A 72 7.08 -21.55 8.58
C LYS A 72 7.29 -20.27 7.76
N PRO A 73 8.56 -19.85 7.56
CA PRO A 73 9.80 -20.61 7.76
C PRO A 73 10.33 -20.69 9.20
N PHE A 74 9.73 -19.97 10.16
CA PHE A 74 10.11 -20.01 11.57
C PHE A 74 9.78 -21.36 12.22
N SER A 75 10.54 -21.70 13.24
CA SER A 75 10.43 -22.97 13.95
C SER A 75 9.29 -22.99 14.96
N SER A 76 8.85 -21.81 15.40
CA SER A 76 7.78 -21.64 16.38
C SER A 76 7.14 -20.26 16.29
N TRP A 77 5.99 -20.13 16.95
CA TRP A 77 5.32 -18.86 17.16
C TRP A 77 6.20 -17.84 17.90
N GLU A 78 6.95 -18.27 18.90
CA GLU A 78 7.83 -17.40 19.69
C GLU A 78 8.96 -16.81 18.85
N GLU A 79 9.56 -17.61 17.96
CA GLU A 79 10.58 -17.15 17.03
C GLU A 79 10.01 -16.13 16.03
N TRP A 80 8.81 -16.40 15.50
CA TRP A 80 8.10 -15.46 14.63
C TRP A 80 7.77 -14.15 15.36
N GLU A 81 7.31 -14.22 16.60
CA GLU A 81 7.00 -13.03 17.40
C GLU A 81 8.25 -12.19 17.67
N LEU A 82 9.38 -12.82 17.97
CA LEU A 82 10.66 -12.14 18.15
C LEU A 82 11.08 -11.42 16.86
N ALA A 83 11.00 -12.09 15.71
CA ALA A 83 11.31 -11.48 14.42
C ALA A 83 10.39 -10.27 14.13
N ARG A 84 9.08 -10.40 14.40
CA ARG A 84 8.12 -9.30 14.28
C ARG A 84 8.50 -8.13 15.18
N TRP A 85 8.84 -8.42 16.44
CA TRP A 85 9.25 -7.41 17.40
C TRP A 85 10.50 -6.65 16.91
N LEU A 86 11.53 -7.37 16.44
CA LEU A 86 12.76 -6.75 15.92
C LEU A 86 12.49 -5.78 14.77
N VAL A 87 11.65 -6.17 13.81
CA VAL A 87 11.27 -5.30 12.68
C VAL A 87 10.51 -4.07 13.15
N CYS A 88 9.57 -4.23 14.08
CA CYS A 88 8.74 -3.13 14.58
C CYS A 88 9.46 -2.20 15.55
N SER A 89 10.45 -2.69 16.30
CA SER A 89 11.16 -1.91 17.30
C SER A 89 12.19 -0.94 16.72
N GLY A 90 12.47 -1.02 15.40
CA GLY A 90 13.43 -0.14 14.74
C GLY A 90 14.86 -0.31 15.24
N ILE A 91 15.13 -1.41 15.94
CA ILE A 91 16.45 -1.72 16.48
C ILE A 91 17.32 -2.18 15.32
N SER A 92 18.34 -1.39 15.01
CA SER A 92 19.36 -1.78 14.05
C SER A 92 20.19 -2.93 14.63
N GLN A 93 20.57 -3.91 13.80
CA GLN A 93 21.46 -5.02 14.20
C GLN A 93 22.74 -4.54 14.90
N LYS A 94 23.18 -3.30 14.61
CA LYS A 94 24.36 -2.64 15.22
C LYS A 94 24.17 -2.26 16.69
N GLU A 95 22.93 -2.19 17.16
CA GLU A 95 22.55 -1.80 18.53
C GLU A 95 22.36 -3.01 19.45
N ILE A 96 22.42 -4.23 18.89
CA ILE A 96 22.23 -5.51 19.57
C ILE A 96 23.59 -6.19 19.85
N ASP A 97 24.70 -5.66 19.29
CA ASP A 97 26.09 -6.16 19.47
C ASP A 97 26.70 -5.76 20.84
#